data_AF-A0A183K852-F1
#
_entry.id   AF-A0A183K852-F1
#
_cell.length_a   1.000
_cell.length_b   1.000
_cell.length_c   1.000
_cell.angle_alpha   90.00
_cell.angle_beta   90.00
_cell.angle_gamma   90.00
#
_symmetry.space_group_name_H-M   'P 1'
#
loop_
_entity.id
_entity.type
_entity.pdbx_description
1 polymer ?
#
loop_
_entity_poly.entity_id
_entity_poly.type
_entity_poly.pdbx_seq_one_letter_code
_entity_poly.pdbx_strand_id
1 'polypeptide(L)'
;MGCLGRTLECGFGAYPCFLCCVKNSRESTTTRLTYTLILVFITFISIASHEGGVLSSLYLRHRDSFERFCSQIGAGEGCYRIIGYIGVYRICLSLFTFHILMTLLTIAVSSSQTFRGKIHNGYWLWKLFFIVSVWITAYFFPYLETLTRVWMIMGIVGGILFVYVQHITLIDFAYEINGNW
;
A
#
# COMPACT_ATOMS: atom_id res chain seq x y z
N MET A 1 -13.65 -26.65 6.54
CA MET A 1 -12.77 -25.62 7.15
C MET A 1 -13.49 -24.29 7.12
N GLY A 2 -13.80 -23.72 8.28
CA GLY A 2 -14.52 -22.45 8.40
C GLY A 2 -13.70 -21.25 7.91
N CYS A 3 -14.34 -20.08 7.82
CA CYS A 3 -13.74 -18.82 7.39
C CYS A 3 -12.46 -18.46 8.17
N LEU A 4 -12.46 -18.70 9.49
CA LEU A 4 -11.31 -18.41 10.35
C LEU A 4 -10.07 -19.25 9.98
N GLY A 5 -10.25 -20.54 9.68
CA GLY A 5 -9.17 -21.44 9.26
C GLY A 5 -8.56 -21.03 7.92
N ARG A 6 -9.40 -20.65 6.95
CA ARG A 6 -8.94 -20.11 5.66
C ARG A 6 -8.21 -18.78 5.78
N THR A 7 -8.61 -17.94 6.74
CA THR A 7 -7.94 -16.66 7.01
C THR A 7 -6.54 -16.88 7.60
N LEU A 8 -6.40 -17.85 8.51
CA LEU A 8 -5.10 -18.22 9.09
C LEU A 8 -4.17 -18.90 8.08
N GLU A 9 -4.67 -19.84 7.28
CA GLU A 9 -3.91 -20.54 6.24
C GLU A 9 -3.41 -19.60 5.15
N CYS A 10 -4.21 -18.59 4.81
CA CYS A 10 -3.82 -17.61 3.82
C CYS A 10 -2.92 -16.49 4.37
N GLY A 11 -3.10 -16.13 5.64
CA GLY A 11 -2.24 -15.16 6.29
C GLY A 11 -0.80 -15.65 6.40
N PHE A 12 -0.62 -16.86 6.92
CA PHE A 12 0.71 -17.43 7.22
C PHE A 12 1.24 -18.38 6.12
N GLY A 13 0.39 -18.85 5.21
CA GLY A 13 0.75 -19.84 4.19
C GLY A 13 0.78 -19.29 2.76
N ALA A 14 1.12 -20.17 1.81
CA ALA A 14 1.24 -19.87 0.39
C ALA A 14 -0.09 -19.77 -0.36
N TYR A 15 -1.22 -19.77 0.35
CA TYR A 15 -2.56 -19.77 -0.25
C TYR A 15 -3.04 -18.36 -0.57
N PRO A 16 -3.81 -18.16 -1.65
CA PRO A 16 -4.36 -16.85 -2.01
C PRO A 16 -5.50 -16.43 -1.08
N CYS A 17 -5.52 -15.14 -0.69
CA CYS A 17 -6.51 -14.61 0.25
C CYS A 17 -7.64 -13.96 -0.51
N PHE A 18 -8.85 -14.48 -0.34
CA PHE A 18 -10.05 -13.71 -0.59
C PHE A 18 -10.93 -13.71 0.65
N LEU A 19 -11.69 -12.62 0.84
CA LEU A 19 -12.82 -12.56 1.78
C LEU A 19 -13.54 -13.90 1.75
N CYS A 20 -13.72 -14.51 2.92
CA CYS A 20 -14.14 -15.91 3.12
C CYS A 20 -15.33 -16.45 2.32
N CYS A 21 -16.04 -15.61 1.57
CA CYS A 21 -17.36 -15.85 1.03
C CYS A 21 -17.39 -16.25 -0.45
N VAL A 22 -16.29 -16.14 -1.22
CA VAL A 22 -16.31 -16.52 -2.65
C VAL A 22 -15.67 -17.90 -2.86
N LYS A 23 -16.50 -18.87 -3.24
CA LYS A 23 -16.05 -20.19 -3.69
C LYS A 23 -15.57 -20.07 -5.16
N ASN A 24 -14.49 -20.77 -5.51
CA ASN A 24 -14.02 -20.96 -6.89
C ASN A 24 -13.43 -19.74 -7.64
N SER A 25 -12.72 -18.84 -6.94
CA SER A 25 -11.95 -17.76 -7.59
C SER A 25 -10.58 -18.22 -8.09
N ARG A 26 -10.13 -17.70 -9.24
CA ARG A 26 -8.77 -17.93 -9.77
C ARG A 26 -7.74 -17.22 -8.89
N GLU A 27 -6.64 -17.90 -8.57
CA GLU A 27 -5.57 -17.38 -7.70
C GLU A 27 -5.00 -16.04 -8.18
N SER A 28 -4.85 -15.88 -9.50
CA SER A 28 -4.38 -14.64 -10.13
C SER A 28 -5.34 -13.48 -9.92
N THR A 29 -6.64 -13.72 -10.04
CA THR A 29 -7.68 -12.69 -9.84
C THR A 29 -7.71 -12.26 -8.39
N THR A 30 -7.69 -13.23 -7.47
CA THR A 30 -7.66 -12.98 -6.04
C THR A 30 -6.45 -12.15 -5.62
N THR A 31 -5.25 -12.52 -6.08
CA THR A 31 -4.01 -11.81 -5.76
C THR A 31 -4.04 -10.36 -6.26
N ARG A 32 -4.50 -10.14 -7.50
CA ARG A 32 -4.66 -8.80 -8.08
C ARG A 32 -5.63 -7.96 -7.25
N LEU A 33 -6.80 -8.50 -6.90
CA LEU A 33 -7.78 -7.79 -6.09
C LEU A 33 -7.24 -7.42 -4.72
N THR A 34 -6.51 -8.31 -4.04
CA THR A 34 -5.94 -8.01 -2.72
C THR A 34 -4.89 -6.90 -2.80
N TYR A 35 -4.02 -6.89 -3.81
CA TYR A 35 -3.10 -5.77 -4.04
C TYR A 35 -3.85 -4.45 -4.31
N THR A 36 -4.92 -4.49 -5.10
CA THR A 36 -5.77 -3.31 -5.35
C THR A 36 -6.41 -2.80 -4.06
N LEU A 37 -6.94 -3.68 -3.21
CA LEU A 37 -7.54 -3.30 -1.93
C LEU A 37 -6.51 -2.66 -0.99
N ILE A 38 -5.28 -3.18 -0.94
CA ILE A 38 -4.18 -2.58 -0.18
C ILE A 38 -3.89 -1.17 -0.69
N LEU A 39 -3.76 -1.00 -2.02
CA LEU A 39 -3.50 0.30 -2.64
C LEU A 39 -4.63 1.30 -2.33
N VAL A 40 -5.88 0.88 -2.46
CA VAL A 40 -7.06 1.71 -2.15
C VAL A 40 -7.07 2.13 -0.68
N PHE A 41 -6.84 1.18 0.24
CA PHE A 41 -6.77 1.46 1.67
C PHE A 41 -5.66 2.47 2.01
N ILE A 42 -4.46 2.29 1.47
CA ILE A 42 -3.35 3.22 1.64
C ILE A 42 -3.66 4.60 1.06
N THR A 43 -4.38 4.64 -0.07
CA THR A 43 -4.84 5.89 -0.68
C THR A 43 -5.81 6.63 0.23
N PHE A 44 -6.78 5.94 0.84
CA PHE A 44 -7.69 6.54 1.83
C PHE A 44 -6.95 7.12 3.04
N ILE A 45 -5.98 6.39 3.59
CA ILE A 45 -5.14 6.91 4.70
C ILE A 45 -4.36 8.15 4.26
N SER A 46 -3.80 8.12 3.05
CA SER A 46 -3.05 9.25 2.49
C SER A 46 -3.92 10.50 2.32
N ILE A 47 -5.14 10.36 1.81
CA ILE A 47 -6.12 11.45 1.70
C ILE A 47 -6.49 11.98 3.09
N ALA A 48 -6.70 11.09 4.07
CA ALA A 48 -7.00 11.50 5.44
C ALA A 48 -5.84 12.27 6.09
N SER A 49 -4.59 11.86 5.83
CA SER A 49 -3.35 12.46 6.36
C SER A 49 -2.99 13.79 5.69
N HIS A 50 -3.40 14.02 4.44
CA HIS A 50 -3.11 15.26 3.70
C HIS A 50 -3.53 16.54 4.47
N GLU A 51 -2.93 17.69 4.18
CA GLU A 51 -3.12 18.94 4.97
C GLU A 51 -4.59 19.37 5.11
N GLY A 52 -5.38 19.23 4.05
CA GLY A 52 -6.84 19.46 4.08
C GLY A 52 -7.68 18.25 4.55
N GLY A 53 -7.04 17.17 4.97
CA GLY A 53 -7.65 15.90 5.32
C GLY A 53 -8.20 15.85 6.74
N VAL A 54 -9.02 14.82 6.98
CA VAL A 54 -9.71 14.63 8.27
C VAL A 54 -8.71 14.45 9.42
N LEU A 55 -7.63 13.70 9.22
CA LEU A 55 -6.63 13.46 10.27
C LEU A 55 -5.92 14.76 10.67
N SER A 56 -5.59 15.61 9.69
CA SER A 56 -5.00 16.94 9.90
C SER A 56 -5.93 17.84 10.70
N SER A 57 -7.22 17.88 10.32
CA SER A 57 -8.22 18.69 11.02
C SER A 57 -8.42 18.24 12.48
N LEU A 58 -8.41 16.93 12.72
CA LEU A 58 -8.55 16.35 14.05
C LEU A 58 -7.34 16.64 14.94
N TYR A 59 -6.14 16.55 14.38
CA TYR A 59 -4.90 16.90 15.08
C TYR A 59 -4.86 18.37 15.47
N LEU A 60 -5.22 19.29 14.56
CA LEU A 60 -5.27 20.71 14.89
C LEU A 60 -6.29 21.01 16.00
N ARG A 61 -7.45 20.33 15.99
CA ARG A 61 -8.49 20.50 17.02
C ARG A 61 -8.08 19.92 18.38
N HIS A 62 -7.33 18.82 18.41
CA HIS A 62 -6.98 18.10 19.65
C HIS A 62 -5.46 18.04 19.88
N ARG A 63 -4.76 19.10 19.47
CA ARG A 63 -3.28 19.13 19.43
C ARG A 63 -2.65 18.71 20.75
N ASP A 64 -3.10 19.29 21.87
CA ASP A 64 -2.55 18.99 23.20
C ASP A 64 -2.78 17.55 23.64
N SER A 65 -3.83 16.88 23.13
CA SER A 65 -4.08 15.46 23.40
C SER A 65 -3.14 14.58 22.59
N PHE A 66 -2.95 14.91 21.30
CA PHE A 66 -2.05 14.17 20.41
C PHE A 66 -0.58 14.30 20.83
N GLU A 67 -0.12 15.51 21.21
CA GLU A 67 1.25 15.71 21.69
C GLU A 67 1.50 14.95 23.00
N ARG A 68 0.53 14.93 23.93
CA ARG A 68 0.63 14.11 25.16
C ARG A 68 0.71 12.62 24.84
N PHE A 69 -0.13 12.13 23.94
CA PHE A 69 -0.09 10.73 23.49
C PHE A 69 1.28 10.39 22.87
N CYS A 70 1.78 11.24 21.96
CA CYS A 70 3.08 11.07 21.32
C CYS A 70 4.24 11.10 22.33
N SER A 71 4.18 11.96 23.34
CA SER A 71 5.14 11.95 24.44
C SER A 71 5.08 10.67 25.29
N GLN A 72 3.89 10.11 25.53
CA GLN A 72 3.70 8.89 26.32
C GLN A 72 4.24 7.63 25.63
N ILE A 73 4.10 7.55 24.30
CA ILE A 73 4.63 6.42 23.51
C ILE A 73 6.13 6.58 23.18
N GLY A 74 6.78 7.63 23.68
CA GLY A 74 8.19 7.90 23.41
C GLY A 74 8.47 8.34 21.97
N ALA A 75 7.47 8.82 21.21
CA ALA A 75 7.64 9.31 19.85
C ALA A 75 8.28 10.72 19.80
N GLY A 76 8.38 11.41 20.93
CA GLY A 76 9.01 12.73 21.06
C GLY A 76 8.21 13.86 20.40
N GLU A 77 8.86 15.01 20.18
CA GLU A 77 8.30 16.13 19.41
C GLU A 77 8.32 15.79 17.91
N GLY A 78 7.26 15.12 17.45
CA GLY A 78 7.20 14.65 16.06
C GLY A 78 5.83 14.18 15.61
N CYS A 79 4.78 14.34 16.42
CA CYS A 79 3.44 13.83 16.11
C CYS A 79 2.91 14.45 14.80
N TYR A 80 3.23 15.72 14.53
CA TYR A 80 2.87 16.40 13.28
C TYR A 80 3.44 15.73 12.01
N ARG A 81 4.52 14.93 12.12
CA ARG A 81 5.16 14.25 10.97
C ARG A 81 4.32 13.13 10.35
N ILE A 82 3.26 12.68 11.04
CA ILE A 82 2.29 11.70 10.52
C ILE A 82 1.20 12.36 9.67
N ILE A 83 1.20 13.69 9.60
CA ILE A 83 0.16 14.54 9.04
C ILE A 83 0.78 15.47 7.98
N GLY A 84 -0.06 15.95 7.06
CA GLY A 84 0.34 16.77 5.94
C GLY A 84 1.01 15.97 4.83
N TYR A 85 1.64 16.67 3.88
CA TYR A 85 2.27 16.01 2.72
C TYR A 85 3.45 15.11 3.10
N ILE A 86 4.16 15.41 4.20
CA ILE A 86 5.26 14.55 4.70
C ILE A 86 4.72 13.21 5.19
N GLY A 87 3.58 13.22 5.90
CA GLY A 87 2.89 12.00 6.32
C GLY A 87 2.50 11.13 5.12
N VAL A 88 1.95 11.76 4.07
CA VAL A 88 1.64 11.09 2.80
C VAL A 88 2.89 10.47 2.17
N TYR A 89 4.01 11.19 2.09
CA TYR A 89 5.25 10.64 1.55
C TYR A 89 5.74 9.42 2.33
N ARG A 90 5.67 9.42 3.67
CA ARG A 90 6.08 8.25 4.49
C ARG A 90 5.21 7.03 4.23
N ILE A 91 3.89 7.22 4.12
CA ILE A 91 2.92 6.15 3.83
C ILE A 91 3.18 5.58 2.42
N CYS A 92 3.26 6.45 1.41
CA CYS A 92 3.45 6.05 0.02
C CYS A 92 4.84 5.42 -0.21
N LEU A 93 5.88 5.88 0.49
CA LEU A 93 7.22 5.31 0.42
C LEU A 93 7.24 3.84 0.84
N SER A 94 6.48 3.48 1.88
CA SER A 94 6.37 2.09 2.30
C SER A 94 5.82 1.21 1.19
N LEU A 95 4.70 1.62 0.60
CA LEU A 95 4.05 0.88 -0.47
C LEU A 95 4.93 0.80 -1.74
N PHE A 96 5.59 1.91 -2.09
CA PHE A 96 6.56 1.96 -3.19
C PHE A 96 7.70 0.96 -3.00
N THR A 97 8.34 0.99 -1.82
CA THR A 97 9.45 0.09 -1.48
C THR A 97 9.03 -1.37 -1.54
N PHE A 98 7.86 -1.68 -0.98
CA PHE A 98 7.29 -3.02 -1.04
C PHE A 98 7.06 -3.49 -2.49
N HIS A 99 6.47 -2.66 -3.35
CA HIS A 99 6.23 -3.05 -4.75
C HIS A 99 7.51 -3.17 -5.57
N ILE A 100 8.53 -2.35 -5.33
CA ILE A 100 9.85 -2.51 -5.96
C ILE A 100 10.47 -3.84 -5.57
N LEU A 101 10.48 -4.17 -4.29
CA LEU A 101 11.01 -5.45 -3.80
C LEU A 101 10.23 -6.64 -4.37
N MET A 102 8.90 -6.57 -4.38
CA MET A 102 8.07 -7.62 -4.99
C MET A 102 8.28 -7.75 -6.50
N THR A 103 8.52 -6.63 -7.20
CA THR A 103 8.88 -6.64 -8.62
C THR A 103 10.18 -7.40 -8.82
N LEU A 104 11.25 -7.03 -8.11
CA LEU A 104 12.55 -7.72 -8.15
C LEU A 104 12.40 -9.21 -7.80
N LEU A 105 11.63 -9.53 -6.76
CA LEU A 105 11.34 -10.90 -6.35
C LEU A 105 10.56 -11.68 -7.41
N THR A 106 9.86 -11.06 -8.34
CA THR A 106 9.01 -11.76 -9.33
C THR A 106 9.54 -11.69 -10.77
N ILE A 107 10.69 -11.04 -11.00
CA ILE A 107 11.36 -11.04 -12.32
C ILE A 107 11.59 -12.48 -12.81
N ALA A 108 11.16 -12.74 -14.04
CA ALA A 108 11.32 -14.02 -14.75
C ALA A 108 10.70 -15.23 -14.05
N VAL A 109 9.66 -15.03 -13.22
CA VAL A 109 8.87 -16.14 -12.68
C VAL A 109 7.91 -16.65 -13.76
N SER A 110 8.08 -17.91 -14.16
CA SER A 110 7.28 -18.56 -15.21
C SER A 110 6.08 -19.35 -14.70
N SER A 111 6.05 -19.71 -13.41
CA SER A 111 5.00 -20.53 -12.81
C SER A 111 4.67 -20.12 -11.38
N SER A 112 3.37 -20.14 -11.06
CA SER A 112 2.84 -19.86 -9.72
C SER A 112 3.26 -20.89 -8.66
N GLN A 113 3.69 -22.08 -9.09
CA GLN A 113 4.12 -23.16 -8.19
C GLN A 113 5.55 -23.02 -7.70
N THR A 114 6.35 -22.13 -8.32
CA THR A 114 7.69 -21.80 -7.84
C THR A 114 7.62 -21.15 -6.46
N PHE A 115 8.68 -21.27 -5.67
CA PHE A 115 8.75 -20.62 -4.35
C PHE A 115 8.46 -19.10 -4.43
N ARG A 116 9.03 -18.42 -5.42
CA ARG A 116 8.80 -16.98 -5.68
C ARG A 116 7.34 -16.70 -6.08
N GLY A 117 6.73 -17.57 -6.88
CA GLY A 117 5.31 -17.49 -7.24
C GLY A 117 4.38 -17.66 -6.02
N LYS A 118 4.71 -18.59 -5.11
CA LYS A 118 4.00 -18.80 -3.84
C LYS A 118 4.09 -17.57 -2.93
N ILE A 119 5.26 -16.92 -2.85
CA ILE A 119 5.39 -15.64 -2.13
C ILE A 119 4.51 -14.56 -2.76
N HIS A 120 4.45 -14.46 -4.09
CA HIS A 120 3.61 -13.47 -4.77
C HIS A 120 2.11 -13.67 -4.51
N ASN A 121 1.63 -14.91 -4.52
CA ASN A 121 0.19 -15.20 -4.38
C ASN A 121 -0.29 -15.32 -2.92
N GLY A 122 0.61 -15.67 -1.98
CA GLY A 122 0.26 -15.93 -0.57
C GLY A 122 0.99 -15.03 0.44
N TYR A 123 1.15 -15.53 1.66
CA TYR A 123 1.90 -14.90 2.76
C TYR A 123 1.47 -13.45 3.06
N TRP A 124 0.16 -13.20 3.05
CA TRP A 124 -0.38 -11.85 3.12
C TRP A 124 -0.12 -11.16 4.45
N LEU A 125 -0.11 -11.89 5.58
CA LEU A 125 0.21 -11.28 6.87
C LEU A 125 1.66 -10.78 6.91
N TRP A 126 2.60 -11.55 6.37
CA TRP A 126 4.00 -11.15 6.31
C TRP A 126 4.21 -9.93 5.41
N LYS A 127 3.49 -9.85 4.29
CA LYS A 127 3.50 -8.65 3.42
C LYS A 127 2.95 -7.43 4.14
N LEU A 128 1.80 -7.57 4.82
CA LEU A 128 1.21 -6.47 5.59
C LEU A 128 2.12 -6.04 6.74
N PHE A 129 2.71 -6.99 7.47
CA PHE A 129 3.69 -6.71 8.51
C PHE A 129 4.90 -5.96 7.95
N PHE A 130 5.41 -6.37 6.80
CA PHE A 130 6.51 -5.67 6.12
C PHE A 130 6.13 -4.23 5.77
N ILE A 131 4.96 -4.00 5.14
CA ILE A 131 4.48 -2.65 4.79
C ILE A 131 4.35 -1.78 6.06
N VAL A 132 3.76 -2.30 7.13
CA VAL A 132 3.63 -1.57 8.40
C VAL A 132 4.99 -1.29 9.03
N SER A 133 5.91 -2.25 9.03
CA SER A 133 7.26 -2.10 9.57
C SER A 133 8.07 -1.03 8.81
N VAL A 134 8.02 -1.02 7.47
CA VAL A 134 8.68 0.01 6.66
C VAL A 134 8.04 1.37 6.92
N TRP A 135 6.73 1.44 7.09
CA TRP A 135 6.04 2.70 7.41
C TRP A 135 6.46 3.26 8.78
N ILE A 136 6.49 2.42 9.81
CA ILE A 136 6.97 2.80 11.15
C ILE A 136 8.45 3.23 11.08
N THR A 137 9.29 2.48 10.37
CA THR A 137 10.72 2.83 10.21
C THR A 137 10.89 4.14 9.47
N ALA A 138 10.04 4.41 8.47
CA ALA A 138 10.03 5.67 7.75
C ALA A 138 9.75 6.84 8.70
N TYR A 139 8.95 6.70 9.75
CA TYR A 139 8.73 7.75 10.75
C TYR A 139 10.02 8.15 11.49
N PHE A 140 10.84 7.17 11.87
CA PHE A 140 12.13 7.39 12.53
C PHE A 140 13.23 7.91 11.60
N PHE A 141 12.96 8.07 10.31
CA PHE A 141 13.93 8.58 9.34
C PHE A 141 13.72 10.11 9.14
N PRO A 142 14.40 10.98 9.91
CA PRO A 142 14.22 12.44 9.82
C PRO A 142 14.77 13.01 8.52
N TYR A 143 15.78 12.36 7.92
CA TYR A 143 16.40 12.79 6.66
C TYR A 143 15.45 12.75 5.46
N LEU A 144 14.29 12.08 5.58
CA LEU A 144 13.26 12.10 4.56
C LEU A 144 12.81 13.53 4.24
N GLU A 145 12.73 14.41 5.24
CA GLU A 145 12.29 15.79 5.10
C GLU A 145 13.28 16.58 4.22
N THR A 146 14.57 16.35 4.40
CA THR A 146 15.64 16.92 3.56
C THR A 146 15.63 16.34 2.14
N LEU A 147 15.26 15.06 1.98
CA LEU A 147 15.17 14.38 0.68
C LEU A 147 13.84 14.59 -0.06
N THR A 148 12.92 15.39 0.48
CA THR A 148 11.58 15.58 -0.11
C THR A 148 11.64 15.97 -1.58
N ARG A 149 12.61 16.79 -1.98
CA ARG A 149 12.80 17.19 -3.39
C ARG A 149 13.07 16.00 -4.31
N VAL A 150 13.87 15.03 -3.87
CA VAL A 150 14.18 13.82 -4.64
C VAL A 150 12.91 12.96 -4.81
N TRP A 151 12.18 12.75 -3.71
CA TRP A 151 10.93 12.00 -3.74
C TRP A 151 9.84 12.67 -4.59
N MET A 152 9.80 14.00 -4.60
CA MET A 152 8.91 14.76 -5.48
C MET A 152 9.24 14.52 -6.96
N ILE A 153 10.52 14.57 -7.35
CA ILE A 153 10.93 14.30 -8.74
C ILE A 153 10.56 12.86 -9.13
N MET A 154 10.86 11.89 -8.26
CA MET A 154 10.47 10.49 -8.47
C MET A 154 8.95 10.34 -8.64
N GLY A 155 8.16 11.05 -7.83
CA GLY A 155 6.71 11.09 -7.90
C GLY A 155 6.20 11.68 -9.22
N ILE A 156 6.81 12.77 -9.71
CA ILE A 156 6.44 13.38 -11.00
C ILE A 156 6.72 12.40 -12.15
N VAL A 157 7.91 11.81 -12.19
CA VAL A 157 8.28 10.83 -13.23
C VAL A 157 7.34 9.62 -13.19
N GLY A 158 7.09 9.07 -12.01
CA GLY A 158 6.15 7.97 -11.82
C GLY A 158 4.72 8.33 -12.22
N GLY A 159 4.27 9.55 -11.90
CA GLY A 159 2.95 10.05 -12.26
C GLY A 159 2.75 10.16 -13.77
N ILE A 160 3.74 10.68 -14.51
CA ILE A 160 3.70 10.74 -15.97
C ILE A 160 3.59 9.32 -16.58
N LEU A 161 4.41 8.38 -16.09
CA LEU A 161 4.35 6.99 -16.54
C LEU A 161 2.99 6.35 -16.22
N PHE A 162 2.43 6.61 -15.04
CA PHE A 162 1.14 6.08 -14.63
C PHE A 162 -0.01 6.62 -15.49
N VAL A 163 -0.03 7.93 -15.77
CA VAL A 163 -1.01 8.55 -16.68
C VAL A 163 -0.92 7.93 -18.07
N TYR A 164 0.29 7.69 -18.58
CA TYR A 164 0.48 7.04 -19.87
C TYR A 164 -0.09 5.60 -19.90
N VAL A 165 0.17 4.79 -18.89
CA VAL A 165 -0.40 3.43 -18.79
C VAL A 165 -1.92 3.47 -18.65
N GLN A 166 -2.46 4.38 -17.84
CA GLN A 166 -3.90 4.57 -17.71
C GLN A 166 -4.54 4.96 -19.04
N HIS A 167 -3.87 5.82 -19.82
CA HIS A 167 -4.36 6.24 -21.12
C HIS A 167 -4.48 5.07 -22.10
N ILE A 168 -3.44 4.22 -22.22
CA ILE A 168 -3.49 3.01 -23.05
C ILE A 168 -4.63 2.09 -22.58
N THR A 169 -4.72 1.83 -21.27
CA THR A 169 -5.75 0.97 -20.69
C THR A 169 -7.17 1.48 -20.97
N LEU A 170 -7.36 2.80 -20.96
CA LEU A 170 -8.66 3.44 -21.28
C LEU A 170 -9.02 3.28 -22.76
N ILE A 171 -8.04 3.39 -23.67
CA ILE A 171 -8.25 3.17 -25.11
C ILE A 171 -8.66 1.72 -25.37
N ASP A 172 -7.93 0.75 -24.81
CA ASP A 172 -8.23 -0.67 -24.96
C ASP A 172 -9.65 -0.98 -24.43
N PHE A 173 -10.00 -0.44 -23.27
CA PHE A 173 -11.34 -0.55 -22.70
C PHE A 173 -12.42 0.02 -23.62
N ALA A 174 -12.18 1.16 -24.26
CA ALA A 174 -13.13 1.77 -25.20
C ALA A 174 -13.36 0.89 -26.44
N TYR A 175 -12.30 0.29 -26.99
CA TYR A 175 -12.43 -0.64 -28.12
C TYR A 175 -13.19 -1.92 -27.76
N GLU A 176 -12.91 -2.51 -26.59
CA GLU A 176 -13.64 -3.69 -26.12
C GLU A 176 -15.13 -3.41 -25.90
N ILE A 177 -15.48 -2.25 -25.35
CA ILE A 177 -16.89 -1.86 -25.21
C ILE A 177 -17.55 -1.68 -26.58
N ASN A 178 -16.89 -0.97 -27.49
CA ASN A 178 -17.45 -0.69 -28.81
C ASN A 178 -17.61 -1.94 -29.68
N GLY A 179 -16.73 -2.94 -29.54
CA GLY A 179 -16.85 -4.21 -30.27
C GLY A 179 -17.92 -5.16 -29.71
N ASN A 180 -18.35 -4.96 -28.46
CA ASN A 180 -19.39 -5.76 -27.81
C ASN A 180 -20.81 -5.17 -27.96
N TRP A 181 -20.91 -3.90 -28.34
CA TRP A 181 -22.16 -3.21 -28.69
C TRP A 181 -22.50 -3.42 -30.16
#